data_AF-A0A673HTQ5-F1
#
_entry.id   AF-A0A673HTQ5-F1
#
_cell.length_a   1.000
_cell.length_b   1.000
_cell.length_c   1.000
_cell.angle_alpha   90.00
_cell.angle_beta   90.00
_cell.angle_gamma   90.00
#
_symmetry.space_group_name_H-M   'P 1'
#
loop_
_entity.id
_entity.type
_entity.pdbx_description
1 polymer ?
#
loop_
_entity_poly.entity_id
_entity_poly.type
_entity_poly.pdbx_seq_one_letter_code
_entity_poly.pdbx_strand_id
1 'polypeptide(L)'
;HFIFDVHVSEVVDASLSVIAQTFMDACTKTEHKLSRDSPSNKLLYAKEISTYKRMVDEYYKGIRQMVSVSDQEMNTHLAEVSREHTDKLNTQVALHQLYRYASKYYDGVSIDRDRQIYR
;
A
#
# COMPACT_ATOMS: atom_id res chain seq x y z
N HIS A 1 4.49 8.30 -13.88
CA HIS A 1 3.54 9.36 -13.49
C HIS A 1 3.59 9.76 -12.02
N PHE A 2 3.58 8.85 -11.02
CA PHE A 2 3.59 9.27 -9.61
C PHE A 2 4.97 9.59 -9.01
N ILE A 3 6.02 8.86 -9.42
CA ILE A 3 7.38 9.04 -8.89
C ILE A 3 8.22 9.89 -9.83
N PHE A 4 8.08 9.66 -11.14
CA PHE A 4 8.80 10.38 -12.18
C PHE A 4 7.83 11.06 -13.13
N ASP A 5 8.23 12.26 -13.58
CA ASP A 5 7.57 13.02 -14.64
C ASP A 5 7.94 12.43 -16.01
N VAL A 6 7.34 11.28 -16.29
CA VAL A 6 7.52 10.52 -17.52
C VAL A 6 6.15 10.14 -18.03
N HIS A 7 5.92 10.39 -19.33
CA HIS A 7 4.75 9.90 -20.02
C HIS A 7 4.83 8.39 -20.23
N VAL A 8 3.83 7.67 -19.72
CA VAL A 8 3.73 6.22 -19.88
C VAL A 8 2.74 5.92 -21.00
N SER A 9 3.20 5.26 -22.07
CA SER A 9 2.31 4.81 -23.14
C SER A 9 1.47 3.61 -22.71
N GLU A 10 0.32 3.39 -23.35
CA GLU A 10 -0.58 2.27 -23.04
C GLU A 10 0.13 0.90 -23.11
N VAL A 11 1.05 0.73 -24.06
CA VAL A 11 1.82 -0.51 -24.21
C VAL A 11 2.76 -0.74 -23.03
N VAL A 12 3.41 0.33 -22.55
CA VAL A 12 4.27 0.25 -21.36
C VAL A 12 3.43 -0.02 -20.11
N ASP A 13 2.28 0.65 -19.97
CA ASP A 13 1.37 0.45 -18.85
C ASP A 13 0.82 -0.99 -18.77
N ALA A 14 0.43 -1.55 -19.91
CA ALA A 14 0.03 -2.95 -20.02
C ALA A 14 1.16 -3.92 -19.63
N SER A 15 2.41 -3.60 -20.03
CA SER A 15 3.58 -4.39 -19.67
C SER A 15 3.89 -4.32 -18.17
N LEU A 16 3.78 -3.12 -17.58
CA LEU A 16 3.94 -2.91 -16.13
C LEU A 16 2.86 -3.62 -15.32
N SER A 17 1.63 -3.67 -15.83
CA SER A 17 0.52 -4.40 -15.20
C SER A 17 0.81 -5.90 -15.11
N VAL A 18 1.42 -6.48 -16.15
CA VAL A 18 1.87 -7.88 -16.13
C VAL A 18 2.93 -8.10 -15.04
N ILE A 19 3.92 -7.21 -14.95
CA ILE A 19 4.98 -7.28 -13.93
C ILE A 19 4.38 -7.12 -12.51
N ALA A 20 3.47 -6.17 -12.33
CA ALA A 20 2.79 -5.95 -11.06
C ALA A 20 1.97 -7.18 -10.64
N GLN A 21 1.28 -7.84 -11.58
CA GLN A 21 0.57 -9.08 -11.29
C GLN A 21 1.52 -10.20 -10.86
N THR A 22 2.67 -10.35 -11.52
CA THR A 22 3.70 -11.32 -11.11
C THR A 22 4.24 -11.01 -9.71
N PHE A 23 4.45 -9.73 -9.39
CA PHE A 23 4.86 -9.32 -8.05
C PHE A 23 3.80 -9.66 -6.99
N MET A 24 2.52 -9.39 -7.26
CA MET A 24 1.41 -9.78 -6.38
C MET A 24 1.34 -11.31 -6.21
N ASP A 25 1.51 -12.07 -7.30
CA ASP A 25 1.54 -13.53 -7.26
C ASP A 25 2.74 -14.06 -6.46
N ALA A 26 3.87 -13.34 -6.40
CA ALA A 26 5.01 -13.71 -5.57
C ALA A 26 4.71 -13.51 -4.07
N CYS A 27 3.80 -12.62 -3.72
CA CYS A 27 3.41 -12.35 -2.34
C CYS A 27 2.28 -13.26 -1.81
N THR A 28 1.61 -14.04 -2.66
CA THR A 28 0.57 -14.97 -2.19
C THR A 28 1.13 -16.31 -1.70
N LYS A 29 0.54 -16.84 -0.63
CA LYS A 29 0.82 -18.20 -0.13
C LYS A 29 0.14 -19.29 -0.96
N THR A 30 -0.85 -18.96 -1.79
CA THR A 30 -1.58 -19.95 -2.59
C THR A 30 -0.76 -20.43 -3.78
N GLU A 31 -0.60 -21.75 -3.89
CA GLU A 31 -0.07 -22.36 -5.11
C GLU A 31 -1.17 -22.44 -6.17
N HIS A 32 -0.91 -21.84 -7.33
CA HIS A 32 -1.79 -21.95 -8.47
C HIS A 32 -1.24 -23.02 -9.41
N LYS A 33 -2.00 -24.09 -9.62
CA LYS A 33 -1.70 -25.05 -10.68
C LYS A 33 -1.94 -24.37 -12.02
N LEU A 34 -0.87 -24.19 -12.77
CA LEU A 34 -0.95 -23.65 -14.13
C LEU A 34 -1.48 -24.72 -15.08
N SER A 35 -2.41 -24.30 -15.93
CA SER A 35 -3.00 -25.11 -16.99
C SER A 35 -2.90 -24.36 -18.32
N ARG A 36 -3.27 -25.02 -19.43
CA ARG A 36 -3.31 -24.39 -20.76
C ARG A 36 -4.28 -23.21 -20.83
N ASP A 37 -5.28 -23.18 -19.96
CA ASP A 37 -6.30 -22.12 -19.89
C ASP A 37 -5.89 -21.00 -18.92
N SER A 38 -4.70 -21.08 -18.33
CA SER A 38 -4.17 -20.02 -17.47
C SER A 38 -3.83 -18.77 -18.30
N PRO A 39 -4.06 -17.56 -17.75
CA PRO A 39 -3.71 -16.31 -18.41
C PRO A 39 -2.24 -16.26 -18.86
N SER A 40 -1.96 -15.73 -20.06
CA SER A 40 -0.62 -15.72 -20.66
C SER A 40 0.44 -15.07 -19.77
N ASN A 41 0.09 -14.01 -19.03
CA ASN A 41 0.99 -13.34 -18.09
C ASN A 41 1.43 -14.24 -16.93
N LYS A 42 0.59 -15.19 -16.50
CA LYS A 42 0.98 -16.18 -15.48
C LYS A 42 1.87 -17.28 -16.05
N LEU A 43 1.63 -17.68 -17.30
CA LEU A 43 2.50 -18.63 -17.99
C LEU A 43 3.90 -18.05 -18.24
N LEU A 44 3.99 -16.74 -18.47
CA LEU A 44 5.26 -16.05 -18.75
C LEU A 44 6.28 -16.18 -17.60
N TYR A 45 5.82 -16.11 -16.34
CA TYR A 45 6.67 -16.16 -15.14
C TYR A 45 6.49 -17.44 -14.32
N ALA A 46 5.90 -18.47 -14.92
CA ALA A 46 5.57 -19.74 -14.28
C ALA A 46 6.77 -20.43 -13.64
N LYS A 47 7.96 -20.29 -14.24
CA LYS A 47 9.17 -20.98 -13.80
C LYS A 47 9.82 -20.26 -12.62
N GLU A 48 9.74 -18.94 -12.61
CA GLU A 48 10.43 -18.07 -11.66
C GLU A 48 9.59 -17.81 -10.40
N ILE A 49 8.26 -17.93 -10.48
CA ILE A 49 7.34 -17.55 -9.40
C ILE A 49 7.63 -18.24 -8.06
N SER A 50 8.02 -19.51 -8.09
CA SER A 50 8.39 -20.28 -6.89
C SER A 50 9.62 -19.69 -6.19
N THR A 51 10.59 -19.22 -6.98
CA THR A 51 11.79 -18.55 -6.46
C THR A 51 11.45 -17.21 -5.84
N TYR A 52 10.59 -16.40 -6.48
CA TYR A 52 10.16 -15.12 -5.93
C TYR A 52 9.38 -15.27 -4.63
N LYS A 53 8.48 -16.26 -4.55
CA LYS A 53 7.78 -16.59 -3.29
C LYS A 53 8.75 -16.92 -2.16
N ARG A 54 9.79 -17.72 -2.46
CA ARG A 54 10.84 -18.02 -1.47
C ARG A 54 11.58 -16.76 -1.04
N MET A 55 11.91 -15.85 -1.96
CA MET A 55 12.55 -14.57 -1.62
C MET A 55 11.68 -13.71 -0.72
N VAL A 56 10.38 -13.62 -1.00
CA VAL A 56 9.41 -12.90 -0.14
C VAL A 56 9.34 -13.53 1.25
N ASP A 57 9.32 -14.86 1.33
CA ASP A 57 9.30 -15.57 2.61
C ASP A 57 10.56 -15.32 3.45
N GLU A 58 11.74 -15.36 2.83
CA GLU A 58 12.99 -15.03 3.51
C GLU A 58 13.05 -13.54 3.91
N TYR A 59 12.50 -12.64 3.10
CA TYR A 59 12.39 -11.22 3.44
C TYR A 59 11.58 -10.99 4.71
N TYR A 60 10.39 -11.59 4.84
CA TYR A 60 9.57 -11.47 6.05
C TYR A 60 10.21 -12.15 7.26
N LYS A 61 10.88 -13.29 7.08
CA LYS A 61 11.67 -13.93 8.15
C LYS A 61 12.79 -13.00 8.64
N GLY A 62 13.50 -12.36 7.71
CA GLY A 62 14.55 -11.40 8.01
C GLY A 62 14.02 -10.25 8.86
N ILE A 63 12.91 -9.61 8.46
CA ILE A 63 12.27 -8.53 9.23
C ILE A 63 11.90 -9.00 10.63
N ARG A 64 11.32 -10.20 10.77
CA ARG A 64 10.90 -10.73 12.08
C ARG A 64 12.08 -10.97 13.03
N GLN A 65 13.27 -11.20 12.49
CA GLN A 65 14.50 -11.42 13.27
C GLN A 65 15.22 -10.11 13.64
N MET A 66 14.80 -8.97 13.09
CA MET A 66 15.39 -7.68 13.43
C MET A 66 15.06 -7.28 14.86
N VAL A 67 15.92 -6.43 15.44
CA VAL A 67 15.68 -5.82 16.75
C VAL A 67 14.43 -4.94 16.68
N SER A 68 13.58 -5.02 17.70
CA SER A 68 12.39 -4.17 17.79
C SER A 68 12.77 -2.70 17.88
N VAL A 69 12.09 -1.86 17.10
CA VAL A 69 12.22 -0.40 17.18
C VAL A 69 11.62 0.09 18.50
N SER A 70 12.36 0.92 19.23
CA SER A 70 11.84 1.54 20.47
C SER A 70 10.86 2.67 20.16
N ASP A 71 9.97 2.96 21.11
CA ASP A 71 9.04 4.09 20.98
C ASP A 71 9.77 5.42 20.81
N GLN A 72 10.94 5.58 21.44
CA GLN A 72 11.76 6.78 21.33
C GLN A 72 12.31 6.95 19.91
N GLU A 73 12.87 5.90 19.31
CA GLU A 73 13.36 5.93 17.93
C GLU A 73 12.22 6.21 16.96
N MET A 74 11.08 5.54 17.14
CA MET A 74 9.89 5.75 16.31
C MET A 74 9.42 7.21 16.37
N ASN A 75 9.25 7.77 17.57
CA ASN A 75 8.81 9.15 17.74
C ASN A 75 9.81 10.17 17.18
N THR A 76 11.11 9.90 17.35
CA THR A 76 12.17 10.75 16.78
C THR A 76 12.08 10.76 15.25
N HIS A 77 11.98 9.58 14.64
CA HIS A 77 11.84 9.46 13.19
C HIS A 77 10.57 10.16 12.66
N LEU A 78 9.42 9.95 13.30
CA LEU A 78 8.17 10.59 12.92
C LEU A 78 8.21 12.12 13.05
N ALA A 79 8.85 12.65 14.09
CA ALA A 79 9.04 14.08 14.27
C ALA A 79 9.94 14.69 13.18
N GLU A 80 11.02 13.99 12.81
CA GLU A 80 11.91 14.40 11.72
C GLU A 80 11.18 14.46 10.38
N VAL A 81 10.44 13.40 10.02
CA VAL A 81 9.66 13.34 8.78
C VAL A 81 8.59 14.43 8.75
N SER A 82 7.90 14.66 9.88
CA SER A 82 6.88 15.70 9.99
C SER A 82 7.47 17.09 9.75
N ARG A 83 8.64 17.38 10.36
CA ARG A 83 9.33 18.66 10.18
C ARG A 83 9.77 18.86 8.73
N GLU A 84 10.27 17.82 8.06
CA GLU A 84 10.72 17.90 6.66
C GLU A 84 9.57 18.17 5.67
N HIS A 85 8.32 17.89 6.06
CA HIS A 85 7.15 17.99 5.17
C HIS A 85 6.11 19.03 5.61
N THR A 86 6.35 19.75 6.71
CA THR A 86 5.35 20.65 7.34
C THR A 86 4.84 21.73 6.39
N ASP A 87 5.70 22.29 5.54
CA ASP A 87 5.39 23.37 4.61
C ASP A 87 5.08 22.90 3.19
N LYS A 88 5.15 21.58 2.92
CA LYS A 88 4.90 21.00 1.59
C LYS A 88 3.42 20.82 1.26
N LEU A 89 2.52 20.92 2.24
CA LEU A 89 1.09 20.65 2.09
C LEU A 89 0.23 21.85 2.53
N ASN A 90 -0.86 22.12 1.80
CA ASN A 90 -1.81 23.14 2.19
C ASN A 90 -2.87 22.58 3.15
N THR A 91 -2.62 22.73 4.45
CA THR A 91 -3.50 22.25 5.52
C THR A 91 -4.89 22.90 5.49
N GLN A 92 -4.98 24.17 5.10
CA GLN A 92 -6.27 24.89 5.06
C GLN A 92 -7.23 24.29 4.03
N VAL A 93 -6.72 23.97 2.83
CA VAL A 93 -7.51 23.32 1.78
C VAL A 93 -7.93 21.92 2.22
N ALA A 94 -7.04 21.14 2.81
CA ALA A 94 -7.36 19.82 3.34
C ALA A 94 -8.46 19.88 4.41
N LEU A 95 -8.35 20.81 5.37
CA LEU A 95 -9.35 21.03 6.42
C LEU A 95 -10.71 21.44 5.85
N HIS A 96 -10.73 22.31 4.84
CA HIS A 96 -11.98 22.70 4.19
C HIS A 96 -12.69 21.49 3.54
N GLN A 97 -11.95 20.63 2.84
CA GLN A 97 -12.53 19.42 2.24
C GLN A 97 -13.01 18.42 3.30
N LEU A 98 -12.25 18.23 4.39
CA LEU A 98 -12.65 17.37 5.50
C LEU A 98 -13.93 17.89 6.18
N TYR A 99 -14.02 19.19 6.43
CA TYR A 99 -15.21 19.81 7.00
C TYR A 99 -16.45 19.58 6.13
N ARG A 100 -16.33 19.76 4.81
CA ARG A 100 -17.42 19.50 3.87
C ARG A 100 -17.95 18.07 3.97
N TYR A 101 -17.05 17.08 4.14
CA TYR A 101 -17.44 15.69 4.35
C TYR A 101 -18.11 15.50 5.73
N ALA A 102 -17.54 16.06 6.79
CA ALA A 102 -18.08 15.99 8.15
C ALA A 102 -19.50 16.59 8.24
N SER A 103 -19.73 17.77 7.64
CA SER A 103 -21.05 18.41 7.61
C SER A 103 -22.07 17.58 6.81
N LYS A 104 -21.65 16.91 5.74
CA LYS A 104 -22.53 16.06 4.93
C LYS A 104 -23.10 14.87 5.72
N TYR A 105 -22.34 14.34 6.68
CA TYR A 105 -22.73 13.18 7.48
C TYR A 105 -22.97 13.54 8.95
N TYR A 106 -23.19 14.82 9.25
CA TYR A 106 -23.28 15.35 10.61
C TYR A 106 -24.27 14.57 11.49
N ASP A 107 -25.44 14.23 10.95
CA ASP A 107 -26.47 13.48 11.69
C ASP A 107 -26.01 12.05 12.02
N GLY A 108 -25.35 11.37 11.08
CA GLY A 108 -24.82 10.01 11.29
C GLY A 108 -23.64 9.98 12.28
N VAL A 109 -22.76 10.98 12.22
CA VAL A 109 -21.61 11.13 13.14
C VAL A 109 -22.08 11.48 14.55
N SER A 110 -23.12 12.31 14.69
CA SER A 110 -23.67 12.68 16.00
C SER A 110 -24.32 11.46 16.69
N ILE A 111 -25.07 10.66 15.94
CA ILE A 111 -25.72 9.43 16.45
C ILE A 111 -24.67 8.39 16.91
N ASP A 112 -23.56 8.24 16.19
CA ASP A 112 -22.49 7.29 16.56
C ASP A 112 -21.69 7.77 17.78
N ARG A 113 -21.44 9.09 17.85
CA ARG A 113 -20.79 9.72 19.01
C ARG A 113 -21.64 9.60 20.27
N ASP A 114 -22.96 9.78 20.17
CA ASP A 114 -23.89 9.57 21.28
C ASP A 114 -23.91 8.10 21.71
N ARG A 115 -23.90 7.14 20.79
CA ARG A 115 -23.82 5.71 21.12
C ARG A 115 -22.55 5.29 21.84
N GLN A 116 -21.42 5.96 21.59
CA GLN A 116 -20.17 5.73 22.31
C GLN A 116 -20.19 6.28 23.75
N ILE A 117 -21.02 7.29 24.04
CA ILE A 117 -21.18 7.85 25.39
C ILE A 117 -22.05 6.93 26.28
N TYR A 118 -22.93 6.13 25.70
CA TYR A 118 -23.81 5.19 26.42
C TYR A 118 -23.30 3.74 26.46
N ARG A 119 -22.01 3.51 26.16
CA ARG A 119 -21.29 2.24 26.40
C ARG A 119 -20.26 2.43 27.50
#